data_AF-A0A3P9DLD7-F1
#
_entry.id   AF-A0A3P9DLD7-F1
#
_cell.length_a   1.000
_cell.length_b   1.000
_cell.length_c   1.000
_cell.angle_alpha   90.00
_cell.angle_beta   90.00
_cell.angle_gamma   90.00
#
_symmetry.space_group_name_H-M   'P 1'
#
loop_
_entity.id
_entity.type
_entity.pdbx_description
1 polymer ?
#
loop_
_entity_poly.entity_id
_entity_poly.type
_entity_poly.pdbx_seq_one_letter_code
_entity_poly.pdbx_strand_id
1 'polypeptide(L)'
;QVLYDGLCPICVTEIRLLQFLQRNRPEKVHFIDISLPGYDGTKYKAITYEMAMKEMHVIDKKDKVHSGVPAFAVMYSAVGLGWLGRFMMWSPVRPLMDKSYDIFARNRLKWTGRGEECTTGRCE
;
A
#
# COMPACT_ATOMS: atom_id res chain seq x y z
N GLN A 1 -8.08 5.10 -4.04
CA GLN A 1 -7.86 3.69 -4.39
C GLN A 1 -6.52 3.29 -3.81
N VAL A 2 -6.46 2.21 -3.04
CA VAL A 2 -5.26 1.72 -2.35
C VAL A 2 -4.88 0.39 -2.98
N LEU A 3 -3.68 0.31 -3.56
CA LEU A 3 -3.16 -0.89 -4.22
C LEU A 3 -2.30 -1.64 -3.20
N TYR A 4 -2.69 -2.87 -2.85
CA TYR A 4 -2.00 -3.66 -1.83
C TYR A 4 -1.74 -5.08 -2.30
N ASP A 5 -0.73 -5.71 -1.70
CA ASP A 5 -0.37 -7.11 -1.92
C ASP A 5 -1.22 -8.02 -1.01
N GLY A 6 -2.21 -8.71 -1.58
CA GLY A 6 -3.09 -9.63 -0.86
C GLY A 6 -2.43 -10.93 -0.40
N LEU A 7 -1.24 -11.25 -0.89
CA LEU A 7 -0.45 -12.38 -0.42
C LEU A 7 0.50 -11.97 0.73
N CYS A 8 0.58 -10.68 1.08
CA CYS A 8 1.36 -10.21 2.22
C CYS A 8 0.48 -10.17 3.49
N PRO A 9 0.72 -11.04 4.50
CA PRO A 9 -0.13 -11.10 5.70
C PRO A 9 -0.18 -9.80 6.48
N ILE A 10 0.93 -9.06 6.50
CA ILE A 10 1.03 -7.74 7.16
C ILE A 10 0.16 -6.72 6.44
N CYS A 11 0.26 -6.65 5.09
CA CYS A 11 -0.57 -5.76 4.29
C CYS A 11 -2.05 -6.09 4.44
N VAL A 12 -2.43 -7.37 4.37
CA VAL A 12 -3.83 -7.80 4.56
C VAL A 12 -4.37 -7.42 5.93
N THR A 13 -3.56 -7.58 6.98
CA THR A 13 -3.94 -7.22 8.36
C THR A 13 -4.20 -5.71 8.47
N GLU A 14 -3.33 -4.90 7.89
CA GLU A 14 -3.52 -3.45 7.79
C GLU A 14 -4.79 -3.10 7.02
N ILE A 15 -5.01 -3.66 5.83
CA ILE A 15 -6.20 -3.38 5.02
C ILE A 15 -7.49 -3.76 5.77
N ARG A 16 -7.51 -4.91 6.48
CA ARG A 16 -8.67 -5.31 7.30
C ARG A 16 -8.99 -4.30 8.40
N LEU A 17 -7.97 -3.78 9.08
CA LEU A 17 -8.13 -2.72 10.07
C LEU A 17 -8.72 -1.45 9.43
N LEU A 18 -8.19 -1.04 8.28
CA LEU A 18 -8.68 0.16 7.57
C LEU A 18 -10.12 -0.02 7.08
N GLN A 19 -10.46 -1.20 6.56
CA GLN A 19 -11.81 -1.58 6.17
C GLN A 19 -12.78 -1.49 7.37
N PHE A 20 -12.36 -1.95 8.54
CA PHE A 20 -13.13 -1.83 9.78
C PHE A 20 -13.33 -0.35 10.18
N LEU A 21 -12.26 0.45 10.17
CA LEU A 21 -12.30 1.88 10.54
C LEU A 21 -13.16 2.74 9.60
N GLN A 22 -13.30 2.36 8.34
CA GLN A 22 -14.14 3.10 7.39
C GLN A 22 -15.61 2.65 7.36
N ARG A 23 -16.03 1.63 8.14
CA ARG A 23 -17.42 1.11 8.11
C ARG A 23 -18.47 2.18 8.30
N ASN A 24 -18.24 3.11 9.22
CA ASN A 24 -19.18 4.18 9.55
C ASN A 24 -18.92 5.48 8.78
N ARG A 25 -18.03 5.46 7.78
CA ARG A 25 -17.72 6.65 6.97
C ARG A 25 -18.54 6.71 5.69
N PRO A 26 -19.00 7.92 5.31
CA PRO A 26 -19.76 8.13 4.07
C PRO A 26 -18.88 7.87 2.83
N GLU A 27 -17.60 8.22 2.92
CA GLU A 27 -16.66 8.00 1.83
C GLU A 27 -15.87 6.71 2.06
N LYS A 28 -15.83 5.86 1.04
CA LYS A 28 -15.16 4.56 1.08
C LYS A 28 -13.86 4.60 0.29
N VAL A 29 -12.81 4.11 0.91
CA VAL A 29 -11.56 3.73 0.29
C VAL A 29 -11.77 2.41 -0.44
N HIS A 30 -11.47 2.42 -1.73
CA HIS A 30 -11.41 1.21 -2.56
C HIS A 30 -10.03 0.56 -2.40
N PHE A 31 -10.00 -0.68 -1.91
CA PHE A 31 -8.79 -1.49 -1.78
C PHE A 31 -8.72 -2.46 -2.95
N ILE A 32 -7.60 -2.43 -3.66
CA ILE A 32 -7.36 -3.20 -4.89
C ILE A 32 -6.23 -4.17 -4.60
N ASP A 33 -6.54 -5.46 -4.69
CA ASP A 33 -5.56 -6.52 -4.52
C ASP A 33 -4.78 -6.73 -5.82
N ILE A 34 -3.47 -6.53 -5.77
CA ILE A 34 -2.58 -6.67 -6.93
C ILE A 34 -2.14 -8.12 -7.16
N SER A 35 -2.31 -9.01 -6.19
CA SER A 35 -1.92 -10.42 -6.34
C SER A 35 -2.91 -11.21 -7.20
N LEU A 36 -4.12 -10.70 -7.39
CA LEU A 36 -5.13 -11.35 -8.20
C LEU A 36 -4.69 -11.43 -9.67
N PRO A 37 -4.92 -12.56 -10.37
CA PRO A 37 -4.49 -12.76 -11.75
C PRO A 37 -5.12 -11.75 -12.74
N GLY A 38 -6.27 -11.18 -12.37
CA GLY A 38 -6.97 -10.15 -13.13
C GLY A 38 -6.48 -8.71 -12.90
N TYR A 39 -5.41 -8.50 -12.13
CA TYR A 39 -4.85 -7.16 -11.94
C TYR A 39 -4.30 -6.61 -13.27
N ASP A 40 -4.84 -5.45 -13.66
CA ASP A 40 -4.49 -4.73 -14.88
C ASP A 40 -4.10 -3.29 -14.53
N GLY A 41 -2.80 -3.01 -14.61
CA GLY A 41 -2.22 -1.71 -14.27
C GLY A 41 -2.73 -0.54 -15.11
N THR A 42 -3.23 -0.80 -16.32
CA THR A 42 -3.77 0.25 -17.20
C THR A 42 -5.01 0.93 -16.60
N LYS A 43 -5.77 0.19 -15.78
CA LYS A 43 -6.94 0.70 -15.04
C LYS A 43 -6.56 1.59 -13.86
N TYR A 44 -5.29 1.53 -13.43
CA TYR A 44 -4.79 2.17 -12.22
C TYR A 44 -3.60 3.07 -12.51
N LYS A 45 -3.75 4.00 -13.47
CA LYS A 45 -2.72 5.00 -13.84
C LYS A 45 -1.40 4.40 -14.32
N ALA A 46 -1.47 3.29 -15.06
CA ALA A 46 -0.31 2.57 -15.59
C ALA A 46 0.66 2.06 -14.51
N ILE A 47 0.18 1.87 -13.28
CA ILE A 47 0.95 1.22 -12.21
C ILE A 47 0.99 -0.27 -12.55
N THR A 48 2.12 -0.77 -13.03
CA THR A 48 2.25 -2.20 -13.36
C THR A 48 2.29 -3.05 -12.09
N TYR A 49 2.12 -4.37 -12.25
CA TYR A 49 2.25 -5.31 -11.13
C TYR A 49 3.62 -5.17 -10.46
N GLU A 50 4.69 -5.05 -11.25
CA GLU A 50 6.07 -4.91 -10.77
C GLU A 50 6.24 -3.59 -9.99
N MET A 51 5.63 -2.51 -10.45
CA MET A 51 5.65 -1.22 -9.74
C MET A 51 4.91 -1.33 -8.40
N ALA A 52 3.70 -1.88 -8.39
CA ALA A 52 2.92 -2.07 -7.17
C ALA A 52 3.56 -3.10 -6.21
N MET A 53 4.30 -4.05 -6.75
CA MET A 53 5.10 -4.99 -5.95
C MET A 53 6.35 -4.33 -5.39
N LYS A 54 6.93 -3.32 -6.03
CA LYS A 54 8.11 -2.63 -5.48
C LYS A 54 7.76 -1.77 -4.26
N GLU A 55 6.67 -1.02 -4.33
CA GLU A 55 6.24 -0.12 -3.26
C GLU A 55 4.72 0.08 -3.23
N MET A 56 4.20 0.54 -2.10
CA MET A 56 2.79 0.82 -1.87
C MET A 56 2.36 1.98 -2.76
N HIS A 57 1.19 1.87 -3.40
CA HIS A 57 0.64 2.92 -4.24
C HIS A 57 -0.78 3.28 -3.82
N VAL A 58 -1.08 4.57 -3.84
CA VAL A 58 -2.42 5.12 -3.56
C VAL A 58 -2.76 6.17 -4.60
N ILE A 59 -3.94 6.04 -5.21
CA ILE A 59 -4.52 7.02 -6.10
C ILE A 59 -5.56 7.80 -5.30
N ASP A 60 -5.34 9.11 -5.11
CA ASP A 60 -6.26 9.96 -4.39
C ASP A 60 -7.49 10.36 -5.23
N LYS A 61 -8.41 11.14 -4.64
CA LYS A 61 -9.63 11.59 -5.34
C LYS A 61 -9.38 12.59 -6.48
N LYS A 62 -8.19 13.17 -6.54
CA LYS A 62 -7.75 14.08 -7.60
C LYS A 62 -6.92 13.35 -8.66
N ASP A 63 -7.03 12.02 -8.71
CA ASP A 63 -6.28 11.16 -9.62
C ASP A 63 -4.75 11.23 -9.47
N LYS A 64 -4.25 11.78 -8.36
CA LYS A 64 -2.81 11.85 -8.09
C LYS A 64 -2.34 10.53 -7.50
N VAL A 65 -1.25 10.02 -8.05
CA VAL A 65 -0.55 8.84 -7.56
C VAL A 65 0.41 9.25 -6.45
N HIS A 66 0.36 8.54 -5.33
CA HIS A 66 1.27 8.62 -4.20
C HIS A 66 1.93 7.25 -4.03
N SER A 67 3.24 7.21 -3.82
CA SER A 67 4.01 5.96 -3.68
C SER A 67 4.91 5.97 -2.44
N GLY A 68 5.04 4.85 -1.76
CA GLY A 68 5.81 4.71 -0.52
C GLY A 68 5.12 5.36 0.69
N VAL A 69 5.88 5.98 1.61
CA VAL A 69 5.34 6.62 2.83
C VAL A 69 4.23 7.68 2.61
N PRO A 70 4.24 8.55 1.57
CA PRO A 70 3.11 9.43 1.27
C PRO A 70 1.84 8.64 0.94
N ALA A 71 1.95 7.46 0.32
CA ALA A 71 0.82 6.59 0.03
C ALA A 71 0.14 6.15 1.34
N PHE A 72 0.93 5.74 2.34
CA PHE A 72 0.43 5.44 3.69
C PHE A 72 -0.23 6.66 4.35
N ALA A 73 0.38 7.83 4.25
CA ALA A 73 -0.19 9.05 4.81
C ALA A 73 -1.56 9.39 4.21
N VAL A 74 -1.72 9.24 2.89
CA VAL A 74 -3.00 9.44 2.20
C VAL A 74 -4.02 8.37 2.59
N MET A 75 -3.59 7.11 2.64
CA MET A 75 -4.41 5.96 3.05
C MET A 75 -4.99 6.14 4.46
N TYR A 76 -4.14 6.43 5.45
CA TYR A 76 -4.58 6.67 6.83
C TYR A 76 -5.47 7.89 6.96
N SER A 77 -5.15 8.97 6.25
CA SER A 77 -5.98 10.18 6.24
C SER A 77 -7.39 9.90 5.71
N ALA A 78 -7.52 9.02 4.70
CA ALA A 78 -8.81 8.66 4.12
C ALA A 78 -9.71 7.88 5.09
N VAL A 79 -9.13 7.18 6.06
CA VAL A 79 -9.86 6.53 7.17
C VAL A 79 -9.81 7.36 8.47
N GLY A 80 -9.64 8.67 8.35
CA GLY A 80 -9.64 9.64 9.45
C GLY A 80 -8.58 9.42 10.53
N LEU A 81 -7.51 8.70 10.20
CA LEU A 81 -6.25 8.68 10.95
C LEU A 81 -5.28 9.73 10.39
N GLY A 82 -5.80 10.91 10.02
CA GLY A 82 -4.99 11.97 9.40
C GLY A 82 -3.87 12.50 10.31
N TRP A 83 -4.01 12.37 11.63
CA TRP A 83 -2.94 12.69 12.58
C TRP A 83 -1.73 11.78 12.40
N LEU A 84 -1.95 10.49 12.11
CA LEU A 84 -0.88 9.51 11.85
C LEU A 84 -0.20 9.81 10.51
N GLY A 85 -0.99 10.12 9.49
CA GLY A 85 -0.44 10.57 8.20
C GLY A 85 0.40 11.84 8.34
N ARG A 86 -0.04 12.81 9.15
CA ARG A 86 0.74 14.04 9.43
C ARG A 86 2.03 13.75 10.18
N PHE A 87 2.00 12.84 11.15
CA PHE A 87 3.21 12.40 11.87
C PHE A 87 4.22 11.74 10.92
N MET A 88 3.77 10.85 10.04
CA MET A 88 4.63 10.21 9.03
C MET A 88 5.22 11.21 8.02
N MET A 89 4.49 12.27 7.70
CA MET A 89 4.93 13.34 6.79
C MET A 89 5.77 14.43 7.46
N TRP A 90 5.93 14.39 8.78
CA TRP A 90 6.65 15.43 9.51
C TRP A 90 8.13 15.40 9.15
N SER A 91 8.69 16.54 8.72
CA SER A 91 10.04 16.63 8.13
C SER A 91 11.16 15.93 8.92
N PRO A 92 11.22 15.98 10.26
CA PRO A 92 12.23 15.24 11.03
C PRO A 92 12.02 13.72 11.05
N VAL A 93 10.76 13.26 10.99
CA VAL A 93 10.37 11.84 11.07
C VAL A 93 10.39 11.18 9.70
N ARG A 94 10.13 11.96 8.66
CA ARG A 94 9.95 11.48 7.29
C ARG A 94 11.15 10.67 6.75
N PRO A 95 12.41 11.11 6.88
CA PRO A 95 13.56 10.32 6.42
C PRO A 95 13.68 8.98 7.14
N LEU A 96 13.34 8.93 8.43
CA LEU A 96 13.36 7.69 9.21
C LEU A 96 12.27 6.72 8.72
N MET A 97 11.07 7.23 8.43
CA MET A 97 9.97 6.43 7.88
C MET A 97 10.28 5.92 6.48
N ASP A 98 10.87 6.74 5.62
CA ASP A 98 11.25 6.32 4.26
C ASP A 98 12.30 5.21 4.32
N LYS A 99 13.30 5.33 5.21
CA LYS A 99 14.34 4.31 5.38
C LYS A 99 13.80 3.01 5.97
N SER A 100 12.95 3.09 7.00
CA SER A 100 12.34 1.90 7.60
C SER A 100 11.43 1.19 6.60
N TYR A 101 10.66 1.96 5.82
CA TYR A 101 9.81 1.44 4.78
C TYR A 101 10.60 0.76 3.65
N ASP A 102 11.68 1.37 3.16
CA ASP A 102 12.52 0.78 2.11
C ASP A 102 13.13 -0.56 2.56
N ILE A 103 13.61 -0.65 3.82
CA ILE A 103 14.11 -1.90 4.40
C ILE A 103 12.99 -2.95 4.44
N PHE A 104 11.79 -2.57 4.92
CA PHE A 104 10.65 -3.47 4.94
C PHE A 104 10.29 -3.92 3.53
N ALA A 105 10.10 -3.00 2.58
CA ALA A 105 9.66 -3.32 1.22
C ALA A 105 10.61 -4.30 0.52
N ARG A 106 11.92 -4.13 0.69
CA ARG A 106 12.94 -5.05 0.15
C ARG A 106 12.94 -6.43 0.81
N ASN A 107 12.65 -6.49 2.11
CA ASN A 107 12.73 -7.72 2.88
C ASN A 107 11.36 -8.40 3.09
N ARG A 108 10.25 -7.76 2.69
CA ARG A 108 8.90 -8.22 3.04
C ARG A 108 8.63 -9.64 2.58
N LEU A 109 9.11 -10.01 1.39
CA LEU A 109 8.96 -11.38 0.88
C LEU A 109 9.69 -12.37 1.80
N LYS A 110 10.93 -12.10 2.18
CA LYS A 110 11.70 -12.95 3.11
C LYS A 110 11.05 -13.01 4.50
N TRP A 111 10.65 -11.87 5.04
CA TRP A 111 10.07 -11.77 6.39
C TRP A 111 8.67 -12.36 6.50
N THR A 112 7.96 -12.50 5.38
CA THR A 112 6.65 -13.15 5.33
C THR A 112 6.70 -14.59 4.85
N GLY A 113 7.89 -15.17 4.68
CA GLY A 113 8.08 -16.58 4.27
C GLY A 113 7.97 -16.83 2.75
N ARG A 114 7.86 -15.76 1.95
CA ARG A 114 7.60 -15.76 0.50
C ARG A 114 8.84 -15.51 -0.34
N GLY A 115 10.03 -15.77 0.21
CA GLY A 115 11.31 -15.44 -0.42
C GLY A 115 11.58 -16.16 -1.75
N GLU A 116 10.93 -17.31 -1.96
CA GLU A 116 11.13 -18.18 -3.14
C GLU A 116 9.89 -18.27 -4.06
N GLU A 117 8.77 -17.65 -3.69
CA GLU A 117 7.47 -17.81 -4.40
C GLU A 117 7.35 -16.95 -5.66
N CYS A 118 8.23 -15.97 -5.87
CA CYS A 118 8.16 -15.06 -7.02
C CYS A 118 9.10 -15.48 -8.16
N THR A 119 9.13 -16.78 -8.50
CA THR A 119 10.03 -17.33 -9.53
C THR A 119 9.54 -17.11 -10.96
N THR A 120 8.25 -16.86 -11.17
CA THR A 120 7.61 -16.73 -12.50
C THR A 120 7.24 -15.29 -12.87
N GLY A 121 7.78 -14.30 -12.18
CA GLY A 121 7.46 -12.87 -12.41
C GLY A 121 6.15 -12.41 -11.74
N ARG A 122 5.35 -13.34 -11.21
CA ARG A 122 4.31 -13.08 -10.21
C ARG A 122 4.59 -13.93 -8.98
N CYS A 123 4.24 -13.38 -7.82
CA CYS A 123 4.18 -14.15 -6.60
C CYS A 123 2.78 -14.75 -6.50
N GLU A 124 2.70 -16.08 -6.40
CA GLU A 124 1.46 -16.85 -6.24
C GLU A 124 1.35 -17.44 -4.82
#